data_AF-A0A359F5F3-F1
#
_entry.id   AF-A0A359F5F3-F1
#
_cell.length_a   1.000
_cell.length_b   1.000
_cell.length_c   1.000
_cell.angle_alpha   90.00
_cell.angle_beta   90.00
_cell.angle_gamma   90.00
#
_symmetry.space_group_name_H-M   'P 1'
#
loop_
_entity.id
_entity.type
_entity.pdbx_description
1 polymer ?
#
loop_
_entity_poly.entity_id
_entity_poly.type
_entity_poly.pdbx_seq_one_letter_code
_entity_poly.pdbx_strand_id
1 'polypeptide(L)'
;MSNLLRKTTGSVFISILVTAAMVVSSCSNSNEASDTEQQESGNRTAKEAAEAEAELTPVRGGSMIFAVEAESAAGYCLPTSQFAGAGNQVASAIFDPLFRLNADFQPVPYLAK
;
A
#
# COMPACT_ATOMS: atom_id res chain seq x y z
N MET A 1 4.58 -55.26 -7.44
CA MET A 1 5.15 -53.91 -7.22
C MET A 1 5.01 -53.11 -8.51
N SER A 2 3.86 -52.46 -8.74
CA SER A 2 3.65 -51.69 -9.99
C SER A 2 2.35 -50.89 -9.96
N ASN A 3 2.11 -50.06 -8.93
CA ASN A 3 0.94 -49.14 -8.94
C ASN A 3 1.13 -47.90 -8.04
N LEU A 4 2.33 -47.28 -8.01
CA LEU A 4 2.55 -46.03 -7.27
C LEU A 4 3.08 -44.85 -8.10
N LEU A 5 3.20 -44.97 -9.43
CA LEU A 5 3.78 -43.90 -10.27
C LEU A 5 2.78 -43.09 -11.11
N ARG A 6 1.46 -43.31 -10.98
CA ARG A 6 0.45 -42.62 -11.82
C ARG A 6 -0.28 -41.45 -11.16
N LYS A 7 -0.12 -41.22 -9.85
CA LYS A 7 -0.95 -40.25 -9.10
C LYS A 7 -0.23 -38.95 -8.73
N THR A 8 1.09 -38.89 -8.82
CA THR A 8 1.91 -37.74 -8.38
C THR A 8 2.24 -36.76 -9.49
N THR A 9 2.22 -37.18 -10.76
CA THR A 9 2.56 -36.30 -11.90
C THR A 9 1.42 -35.33 -12.22
N GLY A 10 0.17 -35.78 -12.21
CA GLY A 10 -0.99 -34.93 -12.54
C GLY A 10 -1.18 -33.73 -11.59
N SER A 11 -0.95 -33.92 -10.29
CA SER A 11 -1.08 -32.84 -9.29
C SER A 11 0.06 -31.81 -9.35
N VAL A 12 1.26 -32.23 -9.78
CA VAL A 12 2.43 -31.34 -9.91
C VAL A 12 2.31 -30.45 -11.14
N PHE A 13 1.79 -30.99 -12.26
CA PHE A 13 1.55 -30.18 -13.46
C PHE A 13 0.49 -29.09 -13.25
N ILE A 14 -0.55 -29.37 -12.46
CA ILE A 14 -1.58 -28.37 -12.12
C ILE A 14 -1.00 -27.24 -11.24
N SER A 15 -0.13 -27.56 -10.29
CA SER A 15 0.56 -26.56 -9.45
C SER A 15 1.49 -25.65 -10.26
N ILE A 16 2.25 -26.22 -11.20
CA ILE A 16 3.15 -25.46 -12.09
C ILE A 16 2.33 -24.55 -13.04
N LEU A 17 1.19 -25.02 -13.55
CA LEU A 17 0.33 -24.22 -14.42
C LEU A 17 -0.29 -23.02 -13.68
N VAL A 18 -0.74 -23.22 -12.43
CA VAL A 18 -1.36 -22.16 -11.62
C VAL A 18 -0.33 -21.11 -11.18
N THR A 19 0.90 -21.51 -10.84
CA THR A 19 1.97 -20.57 -10.47
C THR A 19 2.55 -19.82 -11.66
N ALA A 20 2.64 -20.44 -12.85
CA ALA A 20 3.08 -19.77 -14.06
C ALA A 20 2.09 -18.66 -14.51
N ALA A 21 0.78 -18.88 -14.36
CA ALA A 21 -0.24 -17.88 -14.72
C ALA A 21 -0.18 -16.60 -13.86
N MET A 22 0.19 -16.74 -12.57
CA MET A 22 0.27 -15.60 -11.64
C MET A 22 1.53 -14.73 -11.86
N VAL A 23 2.57 -15.25 -12.50
CA VAL A 23 3.85 -14.53 -12.70
C VAL A 23 3.80 -13.56 -13.90
N VAL A 24 2.97 -13.82 -14.91
CA VAL A 24 2.95 -13.02 -16.15
C VAL A 24 2.23 -11.67 -15.99
N SER A 25 1.32 -11.53 -15.02
CA SER A 25 0.63 -10.25 -14.75
C SER A 25 1.50 -9.23 -13.99
N SER A 26 2.69 -9.60 -13.52
CA SER A 26 3.57 -8.66 -12.78
C SER A 26 4.61 -7.95 -13.68
N CYS A 27 4.72 -8.32 -14.96
CA CYS A 27 5.56 -7.61 -15.93
C CYS A 27 4.70 -7.21 -17.13
N SER A 28 3.87 -6.17 -16.96
CA SER A 28 3.27 -5.45 -18.09
C SER A 28 4.37 -4.68 -18.83
N ASN A 29 4.78 -5.19 -19.99
CA ASN A 29 5.62 -4.49 -20.96
C ASN A 29 4.68 -3.78 -21.95
N SER A 30 4.55 -2.47 -21.81
CA SER A 30 3.70 -1.59 -22.60
C SER A 30 4.08 -1.55 -24.08
N ASN A 31 3.16 -1.99 -24.95
CA ASN A 31 3.02 -1.58 -26.35
C ASN A 31 1.51 -1.50 -26.68
N GLU A 32 1.14 -0.55 -27.54
CA GLU A 32 -0.11 0.21 -27.59
C GLU A 32 -1.47 -0.51 -27.81
N ALA A 33 -2.50 0.22 -27.34
CA ALA A 33 -3.91 0.28 -27.74
C ALA A 33 -4.84 -0.90 -27.46
N SER A 34 -5.67 -0.75 -26.42
CA SER A 34 -7.10 -1.13 -26.43
C SER A 34 -7.82 -0.42 -25.27
N ASP A 35 -8.77 0.43 -25.62
CA ASP A 35 -9.75 1.01 -24.70
C ASP A 35 -10.56 -0.11 -24.04
N THR A 36 -10.41 -0.25 -22.73
CA THR A 36 -11.40 -0.94 -21.88
C THR A 36 -11.33 -0.29 -20.50
N GLU A 37 -12.40 0.43 -20.22
CA GLU A 37 -12.88 0.97 -18.94
C GLU A 37 -11.98 0.66 -17.73
N GLN A 38 -11.17 1.65 -17.36
CA GLN A 38 -10.49 1.68 -16.07
C GLN A 38 -11.54 1.78 -14.97
N GLN A 39 -11.75 0.68 -14.27
CA GLN A 39 -12.35 0.69 -12.95
C GLN A 39 -11.38 1.38 -11.98
N GLU A 40 -11.52 2.70 -11.90
CA GLU A 40 -10.84 3.60 -10.98
C GLU A 40 -11.30 3.30 -9.54
N SER A 41 -10.72 2.26 -8.94
CA SER A 41 -10.83 2.02 -7.50
C SER A 41 -9.72 2.79 -6.80
N GLY A 42 -10.02 4.05 -6.44
CA GLY A 42 -9.33 4.75 -5.36
C GLY A 42 -8.41 5.90 -5.74
N ASN A 43 -8.84 6.84 -6.59
CA ASN A 43 -8.22 8.19 -6.61
C ASN A 43 -9.20 9.34 -6.91
N ARG A 44 -10.45 9.21 -6.48
CA ARG A 44 -11.43 10.30 -6.62
C ARG A 44 -11.29 11.37 -5.54
N THR A 45 -10.40 11.21 -4.57
CA THR A 45 -10.23 12.19 -3.47
C THR A 45 -9.04 13.14 -3.65
N ALA A 46 -8.10 12.88 -4.57
CA ALA A 46 -6.99 13.81 -4.82
C ALA A 46 -7.33 14.87 -5.89
N LYS A 47 -8.21 14.55 -6.85
CA LYS A 47 -8.56 15.47 -7.93
C LYS A 47 -9.56 16.56 -7.49
N GLU A 48 -10.43 16.28 -6.53
CA GLU A 48 -11.38 17.28 -5.98
C GLU A 48 -10.77 18.18 -4.90
N ALA A 49 -9.57 17.88 -4.40
CA ALA A 49 -8.82 18.78 -3.51
C ALA A 49 -7.92 19.77 -4.27
N ALA A 50 -7.72 19.57 -5.58
CA ALA A 50 -6.85 20.40 -6.42
C ALA A 50 -7.56 21.61 -7.05
N GLU A 51 -8.89 21.73 -6.90
CA GLU A 51 -9.66 22.90 -7.37
C GLU A 51 -10.08 23.79 -6.19
N ALA A 52 -9.10 24.23 -5.41
CA ALA A 52 -9.19 25.42 -4.58
C ALA A 52 -7.78 25.95 -4.30
N GLU A 53 -7.11 26.44 -5.33
CA GLU A 53 -5.97 27.38 -5.21
C GLU A 53 -6.50 28.74 -4.70
N ALA A 54 -7.33 28.74 -3.66
CA ALA A 54 -7.60 29.92 -2.88
C ALA A 54 -6.45 30.03 -1.89
N GLU A 55 -5.82 31.19 -1.82
CA GLU A 55 -4.85 31.52 -0.78
C GLU A 55 -5.55 31.50 0.59
N LEU A 56 -5.69 30.31 1.16
CA LEU A 56 -6.33 30.09 2.45
C LEU A 56 -5.37 30.56 3.54
N THR A 57 -5.81 31.51 4.37
CA THR A 57 -5.05 31.92 5.55
C THR A 57 -5.12 30.79 6.59
N PRO A 58 -3.99 30.19 7.01
CA PRO A 58 -4.00 29.13 8.02
C PRO A 58 -4.58 29.65 9.34
N VAL A 59 -5.61 28.99 9.84
CA VAL A 59 -6.18 29.29 11.16
C VAL A 59 -5.47 28.42 12.20
N ARG A 60 -5.11 29.01 13.35
CA ARG A 60 -4.52 28.24 14.45
C ARG A 60 -5.59 27.38 15.13
N GLY A 61 -5.24 26.13 15.37
CA GLY A 61 -6.13 25.14 15.97
C GLY A 61 -7.10 24.54 14.95
N GLY A 62 -7.84 23.54 15.41
CA GLY A 62 -8.74 22.74 14.57
C GLY A 62 -8.68 21.27 14.96
N SER A 63 -9.70 20.52 14.55
CA SER A 63 -9.77 19.07 14.74
C SER A 63 -9.94 18.39 13.40
N MET A 64 -9.16 17.35 13.17
CA MET A 64 -9.27 16.50 11.99
C MET A 64 -9.62 15.10 12.45
N ILE A 65 -10.67 14.51 11.88
CA ILE A 65 -11.13 13.16 12.21
C ILE A 65 -11.00 12.31 10.96
N PHE A 66 -10.30 11.18 11.08
CA PHE A 66 -10.11 10.22 10.01
C PHE A 66 -10.51 8.83 10.47
N ALA A 67 -11.07 8.05 9.55
CA ALA A 67 -11.34 6.64 9.78
C ALA A 67 -10.05 5.82 9.60
N VAL A 68 -9.81 4.90 10.53
CA VAL A 68 -8.69 3.96 10.46
C VAL A 68 -9.25 2.62 9.96
N GLU A 69 -8.66 2.08 8.90
CA GLU A 69 -9.21 0.91 8.18
C GLU A 69 -9.22 -0.39 9.02
N ALA A 70 -8.31 -0.50 10.00
CA ALA A 70 -8.20 -1.62 10.92
C ALA A 70 -7.51 -1.24 12.23
N GLU A 71 -7.88 -1.90 13.33
CA GLU A 71 -7.20 -1.74 14.61
C GLU A 71 -5.81 -2.41 14.59
N SER A 72 -4.84 -1.82 15.29
CA SER A 72 -3.51 -2.42 15.44
C SER A 72 -3.54 -3.52 16.49
N ALA A 73 -3.33 -4.77 16.09
CA ALA A 73 -3.53 -5.96 16.94
C ALA A 73 -2.77 -5.97 18.28
N ALA A 74 -1.62 -5.27 18.35
CA ALA A 74 -0.79 -5.13 19.55
C ALA A 74 -0.75 -3.68 20.08
N GLY A 75 -1.76 -2.86 19.74
CA GLY A 75 -1.84 -1.44 20.08
C GLY A 75 -0.78 -0.60 19.36
N TYR A 76 -0.35 0.50 19.99
CA TYR A 76 0.56 1.49 19.38
C TYR A 76 1.94 1.56 20.05
N CYS A 77 2.33 0.53 20.81
CA CYS A 77 3.66 0.45 21.41
C CYS A 77 4.68 0.02 20.33
N LEU A 78 5.57 0.94 19.92
CA LEU A 78 6.57 0.71 18.86
C LEU A 78 7.33 -0.63 18.94
N PRO A 79 7.92 -1.03 20.08
CA PRO A 79 8.74 -2.24 20.13
C PRO A 79 7.96 -3.55 19.96
N THR A 80 6.63 -3.54 20.17
CA THR A 80 5.81 -4.75 20.17
C THR A 80 4.75 -4.77 19.08
N SER A 81 4.47 -3.62 18.46
CA SER A 81 3.41 -3.52 17.47
C SER A 81 3.90 -3.78 16.05
N GLN A 82 3.07 -4.51 15.30
CA GLN A 82 3.28 -4.77 13.89
C GLN A 82 2.34 -3.84 13.10
N PHE A 83 2.80 -2.62 12.84
CA PHE A 83 2.02 -1.64 12.09
C PHE A 83 1.92 -2.05 10.61
N ALA A 84 0.73 -2.49 10.20
CA ALA A 84 0.36 -2.63 8.80
C ALA A 84 -0.65 -1.52 8.44
N GLY A 85 -0.44 -0.82 7.32
CA GLY A 85 -1.35 0.22 6.81
C GLY A 85 -1.73 1.27 7.86
N ALA A 86 -2.97 1.20 8.32
CA ALA A 86 -3.58 1.95 9.44
C ALA A 86 -2.66 2.20 10.63
N GLY A 87 -1.91 1.19 11.08
CA GLY A 87 -1.00 1.34 12.23
C GLY A 87 0.08 2.41 12.00
N ASN A 88 0.60 2.52 10.76
CA ASN A 88 1.62 3.51 10.41
C ASN A 88 1.04 4.92 10.35
N GLN A 89 -0.23 5.08 9.98
CA GLN A 89 -0.91 6.37 9.95
C GLN A 89 -1.00 6.95 11.37
N VAL A 90 -1.46 6.15 12.33
CA VAL A 90 -1.54 6.55 13.74
C VAL A 90 -0.14 6.73 14.33
N ALA A 91 0.79 5.82 14.05
CA ALA A 91 2.15 5.93 14.56
C ALA A 91 2.85 7.23 14.10
N SER A 92 2.65 7.63 12.85
CA SER A 92 3.23 8.87 12.30
C SER A 92 2.60 10.13 12.88
N ALA A 93 1.43 10.04 13.51
CA ALA A 93 0.78 11.15 14.21
C ALA A 93 1.23 11.30 15.67
N ILE A 94 1.76 10.23 16.28
CA ILE A 94 2.12 10.19 17.71
C ILE A 94 3.64 10.20 17.92
N PHE A 95 4.40 9.59 17.01
CA PHE A 95 5.83 9.39 17.14
C PHE A 95 6.59 10.16 16.06
N ASP A 96 7.53 10.99 16.50
CA ASP A 96 8.41 11.74 15.63
C ASP A 96 9.69 10.92 15.32
N PRO A 97 9.98 10.61 14.04
CA PRO A 97 11.18 9.85 13.66
C PRO A 97 12.46 10.70 13.65
N LEU A 98 13.63 10.07 13.49
CA LEU A 98 14.90 10.81 13.35
C LEU A 98 15.03 11.51 12.00
N PHE A 99 14.48 10.91 10.95
CA PHE A 99 14.42 11.43 9.58
C PHE A 99 13.03 11.19 9.00
N ARG A 100 12.68 11.92 7.94
CA ARG A 100 11.45 11.73 7.16
C ARG A 100 11.77 11.76 5.68
N LEU A 101 10.85 11.27 4.85
CA LEU A 101 10.98 11.39 3.40
C LEU A 101 10.38 12.74 2.95
N ASN A 102 11.06 13.41 2.02
CA ASN A 102 10.49 14.57 1.32
C ASN A 102 9.61 14.12 0.13
N ALA A 103 9.10 15.08 -0.66
CA ALA A 103 8.26 14.78 -1.82
C ALA A 103 8.96 13.94 -2.90
N ASP A 104 10.28 14.02 -2.98
CA ASP A 104 11.13 13.25 -3.90
C ASP A 104 11.61 11.91 -3.28
N PHE A 105 10.99 11.48 -2.19
CA PHE A 105 11.35 10.28 -1.41
C PHE A 105 12.81 10.25 -0.90
N GLN A 106 13.43 11.42 -0.73
CA GLN A 106 14.77 11.54 -0.16
C GLN A 106 14.70 11.63 1.37
N PRO A 107 15.58 10.92 2.11
CA PRO A 107 15.65 11.03 3.56
C PRO A 107 16.22 12.40 3.95
N VAL A 108 15.44 13.17 4.71
CA VAL A 108 15.83 14.46 5.27
C VAL A 108 15.79 14.42 6.81
N PRO A 109 16.70 15.11 7.50
CA PRO A 109 16.70 15.19 8.95
C PRO A 109 15.37 15.70 9.52
N TYR A 110 14.94 15.13 10.64
CA TYR A 110 13.78 15.60 11.40
C TYR A 110 14.17 15.90 12.85
N LEU A 111 14.18 14.89 13.73
CA LEU A 111 14.69 15.06 15.10
C LEU A 111 16.21 14.97 15.21
N ALA A 112 16.90 14.30 14.28
CA ALA A 112 18.36 14.22 14.27
C ALA A 112 18.96 15.51 13.67
N LYS A 113 19.23 16.51 14.53
CA LYS A 113 19.88 17.77 14.14
C LYS A 113 21.41 17.68 14.15
#